data_AF-A0A936KEM2-F1
#
_entry.id   AF-A0A936KEM2-F1
#
_cell.length_a   1.000
_cell.length_b   1.000
_cell.length_c   1.000
_cell.angle_alpha   90.00
_cell.angle_beta   90.00
_cell.angle_gamma   90.00
#
_symmetry.space_group_name_H-M   'P 1'
#
loop_
_entity.id
_entity.type
_entity.pdbx_description
1 polymer ?
#
loop_
_entity_poly.entity_id
_entity_poly.type
_entity_poly.pdbx_seq_one_letter_code
_entity_poly.pdbx_strand_id
1 'polypeptide(L)'
;MNAFAAPALPPIAPAASTATATAALVALPGQPSSAPLTRVALAYLEPRFKLYLRFGEPVRTLRIDRWRRSAVFLPGAMFCRIRWQANDHGTTRWQLMVMQACTLLDVMQRIPGVYPGARLLLHAEGQNPVRAVLERIDAIETLGIVPAATSPAYWRTLANRLAVRLPLPEYNAERHTAWRAGRALS
;
A
#
# COMPACT_ATOMS: atom_id res chain seq x y z
N MET A 1 28.32 11.81 80.01
CA MET A 1 29.08 12.19 78.80
C MET A 1 28.55 11.33 77.66
N ASN A 2 27.38 11.67 77.12
CA ASN A 2 27.17 12.49 75.91
C ASN A 2 27.87 11.84 74.69
N ALA A 3 27.19 10.96 73.94
CA ALA A 3 26.17 11.24 72.91
C ALA A 3 26.78 11.84 71.64
N PHE A 4 26.65 11.13 70.51
CA PHE A 4 26.36 11.63 69.15
C PHE A 4 26.18 10.39 68.25
N ALA A 5 24.98 9.83 68.15
CA ALA A 5 23.90 10.21 67.21
C ALA A 5 24.19 9.84 65.75
N ALA A 6 23.45 8.83 65.27
CA ALA A 6 23.29 8.48 63.86
C ALA A 6 22.58 9.59 63.07
N PRO A 7 22.58 9.50 61.73
CA PRO A 7 21.26 9.37 61.11
C PRO A 7 21.16 8.22 60.10
N ALA A 8 19.95 7.70 60.04
CA ALA A 8 19.47 6.62 59.20
C ALA A 8 19.42 7.01 57.71
N LEU A 9 19.60 6.02 56.82
CA LEU A 9 18.94 6.00 55.52
C LEU A 9 18.35 4.59 55.22
N PRO A 10 17.12 4.52 54.68
CA PRO A 10 16.32 3.31 54.47
C PRO A 10 16.64 2.59 53.12
N PRO A 11 16.03 1.43 52.81
CA PRO A 11 16.54 0.46 51.83
C PRO A 11 16.27 0.90 50.39
N ILE A 12 17.24 0.67 49.51
CA ILE A 12 17.10 0.92 48.06
C ILE A 12 16.51 -0.35 47.43
N ALA A 13 15.25 -0.25 47.04
CA ALA A 13 14.53 -1.25 46.26
C ALA A 13 15.12 -1.42 44.83
N PRO A 14 14.95 -2.60 44.18
CA PRO A 14 15.34 -2.78 42.79
C PRO A 14 14.40 -1.98 41.87
N ALA A 15 14.98 -1.05 41.11
CA ALA A 15 14.25 -0.21 40.17
C ALA A 15 13.72 -1.02 38.98
N ALA A 16 12.45 -0.76 38.68
CA ALA A 16 11.63 -1.37 37.66
C ALA A 16 12.13 -1.15 36.22
N SER A 17 11.80 -2.15 35.39
CA SER A 17 11.47 -2.10 33.96
C SER A 17 11.57 -0.73 33.27
N THR A 18 12.54 -0.58 32.39
CA THR A 18 12.52 0.42 31.33
C THR A 18 11.84 -0.16 30.09
N ALA A 19 10.52 0.01 30.03
CA ALA A 19 9.76 0.02 28.78
C ALA A 19 9.56 1.48 28.35
N THR A 20 10.22 1.91 27.27
CA THR A 20 9.89 3.12 26.46
C THR A 20 10.86 3.13 25.27
N ALA A 21 10.49 3.42 24.03
CA ALA A 21 9.50 4.38 23.60
C ALA A 21 8.72 3.90 22.38
N THR A 22 7.43 3.65 22.59
CA THR A 22 6.41 3.75 21.56
C THR A 22 6.28 5.23 21.20
N ALA A 23 6.89 5.66 20.09
CA ALA A 23 6.66 6.98 19.54
C ALA A 23 5.24 7.02 18.96
N ALA A 24 4.27 7.30 19.82
CA ALA A 24 2.94 7.75 19.45
C ALA A 24 3.08 9.12 18.76
N LEU A 25 2.99 9.13 17.43
CA LEU A 25 2.74 10.35 16.70
C LEU A 25 1.28 10.74 16.91
N VAL A 26 1.13 11.73 17.79
CA VAL A 26 -0.06 12.53 18.08
C VAL A 26 -0.85 12.80 16.80
N ALA A 27 -2.03 12.19 16.70
CA ALA A 27 -3.08 12.64 15.80
C ALA A 27 -3.80 13.79 16.50
N LEU A 28 -3.70 15.00 15.95
CA LEU A 28 -4.50 16.16 16.34
C LEU A 28 -6.00 15.80 16.27
N PRO A 29 -6.79 15.99 17.35
CA PRO A 29 -8.23 15.81 17.31
C PRO A 29 -8.86 17.12 16.83
N GLY A 30 -9.34 17.17 15.60
CA GLY A 30 -10.00 18.38 15.10
C GLY A 30 -10.13 18.51 13.58
N GLN A 31 -10.54 17.46 12.86
CA GLN A 31 -11.07 17.68 11.51
C GLN A 31 -12.24 16.74 11.23
N PRO A 32 -13.42 17.26 10.83
CA PRO A 32 -14.64 16.48 10.71
C PRO A 32 -14.54 15.52 9.53
N SER A 33 -15.03 14.29 9.71
CA SER A 33 -15.69 13.47 8.68
C SER A 33 -15.18 13.65 7.23
N SER A 34 -13.87 13.47 7.00
CA SER A 34 -13.35 13.23 5.67
C SER A 34 -13.05 11.75 5.59
N ALA A 35 -13.74 11.02 4.70
CA ALA A 35 -13.45 9.62 4.46
C ALA A 35 -11.93 9.41 4.31
N PRO A 36 -11.36 8.36 4.93
CA PRO A 36 -9.90 8.23 5.10
C PRO A 36 -9.22 8.14 3.74
N LEU A 37 -8.59 9.23 3.32
CA LEU A 37 -7.82 9.27 2.09
C LEU A 37 -6.63 8.33 2.22
N THR A 38 -6.47 7.43 1.25
CA THR A 38 -5.36 6.49 1.23
C THR A 38 -4.13 7.17 0.65
N ARG A 39 -3.05 7.22 1.42
CA ARG A 39 -1.76 7.79 1.01
C ARG A 39 -0.83 6.67 0.63
N VAL A 40 -0.23 6.77 -0.55
CA VAL A 40 0.69 5.80 -1.12
C VAL A 40 2.05 6.48 -1.31
N ALA A 41 3.05 5.98 -0.61
CA ALA A 41 4.42 6.42 -0.72
C ALA A 41 5.04 5.89 -2.03
N LEU A 42 5.66 6.82 -2.74
CA LEU A 42 6.42 6.64 -3.96
C LEU A 42 7.84 7.13 -3.70
N ALA A 43 8.82 6.47 -4.30
CA ALA A 43 10.22 6.80 -4.05
C ALA A 43 11.08 6.44 -5.25
N TYR A 44 11.98 7.33 -5.61
CA TYR A 44 12.91 7.20 -6.72
C TYR A 44 14.31 7.43 -6.18
N LEU A 45 15.12 6.39 -6.17
CA LEU A 45 16.51 6.41 -5.76
C LEU A 45 17.32 5.76 -6.87
N GLU A 46 17.64 6.53 -7.90
CA GLU A 46 18.50 6.08 -8.98
C GLU A 46 19.92 5.76 -8.46
N PRO A 47 20.55 4.68 -8.96
CA PRO A 47 20.06 3.67 -9.90
C PRO A 47 19.44 2.44 -9.22
N ARG A 48 19.32 2.41 -7.90
CA ARG A 48 19.10 1.18 -7.12
C ARG A 48 17.65 0.85 -6.81
N PHE A 49 16.76 1.84 -6.75
CA PHE A 49 15.39 1.62 -6.28
C PHE A 49 14.38 2.56 -6.95
N LYS A 50 13.29 1.98 -7.47
CA LYS A 50 12.18 2.71 -8.09
C LYS A 50 10.87 2.17 -7.54
N LEU A 51 10.05 3.05 -6.99
CA LEU A 51 8.72 2.78 -6.48
C LEU A 51 7.77 3.81 -7.06
N TYR A 52 7.00 3.38 -8.06
CA TYR A 52 6.14 4.25 -8.85
C TYR A 52 4.76 3.64 -9.06
N LEU A 53 3.83 4.44 -9.58
CA LEU A 53 2.50 3.98 -9.96
C LEU A 53 2.47 3.68 -11.46
N ARG A 54 1.98 2.50 -11.84
CA ARG A 54 1.71 2.16 -13.25
C ARG A 54 0.39 2.74 -13.73
N PHE A 55 -0.61 2.74 -12.86
CA PHE A 55 -1.91 3.37 -13.10
C PHE A 55 -2.56 3.78 -11.78
N GLY A 56 -3.58 4.62 -11.88
CA GLY A 56 -4.33 5.18 -10.77
C GLY A 56 -4.16 6.69 -10.74
N GLU A 57 -5.26 7.41 -10.62
CA GLU A 57 -5.28 8.87 -10.61
C GLU A 57 -5.25 9.38 -9.16
N PRO A 58 -4.10 9.93 -8.69
CA PRO A 58 -4.06 10.54 -7.38
C PRO A 58 -4.79 11.88 -7.41
N VAL A 59 -5.64 12.12 -6.42
CA VAL A 59 -6.31 13.41 -6.25
C VAL A 59 -5.32 14.48 -5.83
N ARG A 60 -4.29 14.11 -5.06
CA ARG A 60 -3.21 15.01 -4.67
C ARG A 60 -1.89 14.26 -4.68
N THR A 61 -0.82 14.93 -5.09
CA THR A 61 0.55 14.43 -4.92
C THR A 61 1.31 15.36 -4.00
N LEU A 62 1.72 14.85 -2.84
CA LEU A 62 2.51 15.57 -1.84
C LEU A 62 3.97 15.20 -2.04
N ARG A 63 4.83 16.18 -2.34
CA ARG A 63 6.28 15.95 -2.37
C ARG A 63 6.81 15.99 -0.94
N ILE A 64 7.33 14.87 -0.45
CA ILE A 64 7.91 14.78 0.90
C ILE A 64 9.36 15.25 0.84
N ASP A 65 10.14 14.64 -0.06
CA ASP A 65 11.56 14.94 -0.28
C ASP A 65 11.85 15.05 -1.78
N ARG A 66 13.10 15.37 -2.14
CA ARG A 66 13.57 15.33 -3.53
C ARG A 66 13.36 13.97 -4.22
N TRP A 67 13.37 12.89 -3.44
CA TRP A 67 13.30 11.51 -3.92
C TRP A 67 12.03 10.77 -3.50
N ARG A 68 11.23 11.32 -2.58
CA ARG A 68 10.04 10.69 -2.01
C ARG A 68 8.81 11.54 -2.25
N ARG A 69 7.75 10.92 -2.74
CA ARG A 69 6.44 11.57 -2.99
C ARG A 69 5.35 10.72 -2.37
N SER A 70 4.23 11.32 -2.04
CA SER A 70 3.04 10.62 -1.57
C SER A 70 1.87 10.95 -2.47
N ALA A 71 1.32 9.93 -3.11
CA ALA A 71 0.10 10.00 -3.90
C ALA A 71 -1.10 9.76 -2.97
N VAL A 72 -2.08 10.66 -3.00
CA VAL A 72 -3.28 10.62 -2.17
C VAL A 72 -4.46 10.22 -3.04
N PHE A 73 -5.16 9.17 -2.63
CA PHE A 73 -6.29 8.57 -3.32
C PHE A 73 -7.57 8.69 -2.51
N LEU A 74 -8.68 8.83 -3.23
CA LEU A 74 -10.02 8.71 -2.65
C LEU A 74 -10.29 7.27 -2.22
N PRO A 75 -11.12 7.05 -1.19
CA PRO A 75 -11.60 5.72 -0.84
C PRO A 75 -12.23 5.03 -2.06
N GLY A 76 -12.00 3.72 -2.20
CA GLY A 76 -12.50 2.93 -3.32
C GLY A 76 -11.74 3.09 -4.64
N ALA A 77 -10.82 4.07 -4.75
CA ALA A 77 -9.97 4.24 -5.93
C ALA A 77 -8.97 3.08 -6.06
N MET A 78 -8.80 2.57 -7.29
CA MET A 78 -7.83 1.51 -7.58
C MET A 78 -6.55 2.09 -8.17
N PHE A 79 -5.43 1.52 -7.77
CA PHE A 79 -4.11 1.93 -8.24
C PHE A 79 -3.16 0.73 -8.30
N CYS A 80 -2.20 0.80 -9.20
CA CYS A 80 -1.16 -0.20 -9.34
C CYS A 80 0.20 0.41 -9.02
N ARG A 81 0.90 -0.19 -8.07
CA ARG A 81 2.24 0.21 -7.64
C ARG A 81 3.25 -0.84 -8.07
N ILE A 82 4.33 -0.37 -8.68
CA ILE A 82 5.46 -1.21 -9.07
C ILE A 82 6.67 -0.82 -8.22
N ARG A 83 7.28 -1.83 -7.59
CA ARG A 83 8.55 -1.73 -6.89
C ARG A 83 9.60 -2.48 -7.70
N TRP A 84 10.61 -1.76 -8.13
CA TRP A 84 11.80 -2.31 -8.76
C TRP A 84 13.03 -1.94 -7.93
N GLN A 85 13.91 -2.90 -7.71
CA GLN A 85 15.14 -2.71 -6.95
C GLN A 85 16.25 -3.51 -7.62
N ALA A 86 17.38 -2.87 -7.85
CA ALA A 86 18.60 -3.48 -8.32
C ALA A 86 19.74 -3.23 -7.34
N ASN A 87 20.61 -4.22 -7.22
CA ASN A 87 21.92 -4.09 -6.59
C ASN A 87 23.00 -4.08 -7.68
N ASP A 88 24.25 -4.00 -7.25
CA ASP A 88 25.40 -3.95 -8.16
C ASP A 88 25.58 -5.26 -8.98
N HIS A 89 24.80 -6.31 -8.67
CA HIS A 89 24.79 -7.61 -9.37
C HIS A 89 23.53 -7.84 -10.24
N GLY A 90 22.60 -6.89 -10.32
CA GLY A 90 21.39 -6.98 -11.14
C GLY A 90 20.09 -6.68 -10.39
N THR A 91 18.95 -7.00 -11.02
CA THR A 91 17.62 -6.76 -10.41
C THR A 91 17.40 -7.72 -9.25
N THR A 92 17.41 -7.20 -8.02
CA THR A 92 17.18 -7.98 -6.80
C THR A 92 15.69 -8.20 -6.55
N ARG A 93 14.85 -7.20 -6.85
CA ARG A 93 13.42 -7.28 -6.57
C ARG A 93 12.60 -6.62 -7.67
N TRP A 94 11.62 -7.36 -8.17
CA TRP A 94 10.61 -6.84 -9.06
C TRP A 94 9.25 -7.26 -8.54
N GLN A 95 8.42 -6.30 -8.17
CA GLN A 95 7.14 -6.54 -7.53
C GLN A 95 6.09 -5.59 -8.11
N LEU A 96 4.91 -6.11 -8.40
CA LEU A 96 3.75 -5.36 -8.84
C LEU A 96 2.58 -5.66 -7.90
N MET A 97 1.93 -4.60 -7.44
CA MET A 97 0.79 -4.68 -6.53
C MET A 97 -0.37 -3.86 -7.07
N VAL A 98 -1.51 -4.51 -7.33
CA VAL A 98 -2.77 -3.82 -7.60
C VAL A 98 -3.56 -3.76 -6.31
N MET A 99 -3.96 -2.56 -5.93
CA MET A 99 -4.59 -2.27 -4.64
C MET A 99 -5.79 -1.36 -4.84
N GLN A 100 -6.70 -1.42 -3.88
CA GLN A 100 -7.83 -0.50 -3.77
C GLN A 100 -7.73 0.26 -2.45
N ALA A 101 -7.89 1.58 -2.51
CA ALA A 101 -8.00 2.44 -1.34
C ALA A 101 -9.18 1.97 -0.47
N CYS A 102 -8.93 1.68 0.80
CA CYS A 102 -9.97 1.17 1.69
C CYS A 102 -10.98 2.25 2.08
N THR A 103 -12.24 1.86 2.14
CA THR A 103 -13.29 2.59 2.86
C THR A 103 -13.29 2.19 4.33
N LEU A 104 -13.91 2.96 5.22
CA LEU A 104 -13.92 2.69 6.68
C LEU A 104 -14.44 1.30 7.07
N LEU A 105 -15.22 0.65 6.20
CA LEU A 105 -15.84 -0.65 6.40
C LEU A 105 -15.09 -1.82 5.73
N ASP A 106 -14.02 -1.53 4.96
CA ASP A 106 -13.28 -2.56 4.24
C ASP A 106 -12.24 -3.27 5.12
N VAL A 107 -12.00 -4.55 4.82
CA VAL A 107 -10.87 -5.29 5.37
C VAL A 107 -9.57 -4.62 4.92
N MET A 108 -8.88 -3.97 5.85
CA MET A 108 -7.66 -3.21 5.59
C MET A 108 -6.43 -4.09 5.76
N GLN A 109 -5.58 -4.17 4.72
CA GLN A 109 -4.26 -4.76 4.84
C GLN A 109 -3.21 -3.65 5.03
N ARG A 110 -2.33 -3.85 6.01
CA ARG A 110 -1.18 -2.97 6.21
C ARG A 110 -0.14 -3.29 5.14
N ILE A 111 0.07 -2.35 4.25
CA ILE A 111 1.06 -2.46 3.18
C ILE A 111 2.14 -1.40 3.43
N PRO A 112 3.44 -1.75 3.42
CA PRO A 112 4.49 -0.77 3.63
C PRO A 112 4.40 0.39 2.64
N GLY A 113 4.40 1.60 3.18
CA GLY A 113 4.23 2.84 2.41
C GLY A 113 2.78 3.12 1.99
N VAL A 114 1.78 2.40 2.50
CA VAL A 114 0.36 2.75 2.29
C VAL A 114 -0.30 2.99 3.64
N TYR A 115 -0.89 4.17 3.83
CA TYR A 115 -1.52 4.57 5.07
C TYR A 115 -2.91 5.16 4.82
N PRO A 116 -3.96 4.81 5.59
CA PRO A 116 -3.97 3.89 6.74
C PRO A 116 -3.79 2.39 6.36
N GLY A 117 -4.05 2.04 5.11
CA GLY A 117 -3.85 0.73 4.52
C GLY A 117 -4.59 0.64 3.18
N ALA A 118 -4.58 -0.54 2.55
CA ALA A 118 -5.31 -0.77 1.32
C ALA A 118 -5.76 -2.22 1.20
N ARG A 119 -6.73 -2.46 0.33
CA ARG A 119 -7.18 -3.79 -0.01
C ARG A 119 -6.32 -4.32 -1.15
N LEU A 120 -5.48 -5.31 -0.87
CA LEU A 120 -4.67 -5.96 -1.87
C LEU A 120 -5.55 -6.81 -2.79
N LEU A 121 -5.46 -6.57 -4.09
CA LEU A 121 -6.22 -7.31 -5.11
C LEU A 121 -5.32 -8.30 -5.84
N LEU A 122 -4.10 -7.87 -6.18
CA LEU A 122 -3.11 -8.68 -6.87
C LEU A 122 -1.72 -8.37 -6.36
N HIS A 123 -0.95 -9.42 -6.15
CA HIS A 123 0.48 -9.35 -5.85
C HIS A 123 1.23 -10.29 -6.79
N ALA A 124 2.18 -9.74 -7.54
CA ALA A 124 3.09 -10.48 -8.39
C ALA A 124 4.53 -10.10 -8.02
N GLU A 125 5.39 -11.10 -7.82
CA GLU A 125 6.80 -10.92 -7.52
C GLU A 125 7.64 -11.78 -8.49
N GLY A 126 8.69 -11.18 -9.04
CA GLY A 126 9.54 -11.77 -10.07
C GLY A 126 9.21 -11.27 -11.49
N GLN A 127 10.17 -11.45 -12.40
CA GLN A 127 10.10 -10.93 -13.76
C GLN A 127 8.93 -11.50 -14.56
N ASN A 128 8.80 -12.83 -14.64
CA ASN A 128 7.78 -13.49 -15.45
C ASN A 128 6.34 -13.14 -15.02
N PRO A 129 5.94 -13.27 -13.74
CA PRO A 129 4.57 -12.93 -13.33
C PRO A 129 4.29 -11.44 -13.43
N VAL A 130 5.25 -10.56 -13.13
CA VAL A 130 5.05 -9.11 -13.29
C VAL A 130 4.87 -8.75 -14.77
N ARG A 131 5.68 -9.33 -15.67
CA ARG A 131 5.54 -9.14 -17.11
C ARG A 131 4.17 -9.61 -17.61
N ALA A 132 3.73 -10.81 -17.21
CA ALA A 132 2.43 -11.33 -17.62
C ALA A 132 1.25 -10.46 -17.13
N VAL A 133 1.38 -9.83 -15.96
CA VAL A 133 0.39 -8.87 -15.46
C VAL A 133 0.44 -7.55 -16.23
N LEU A 134 1.63 -7.06 -16.58
CA LEU A 134 1.79 -5.86 -17.40
C LEU A 134 1.18 -6.06 -18.79
N GLU A 135 1.47 -7.18 -19.45
CA GLU A 135 0.85 -7.55 -20.73
C GLU A 135 -0.68 -7.57 -20.63
N ARG A 136 -1.21 -8.03 -19.50
CA ARG A 136 -2.66 -8.01 -19.25
C ARG A 136 -3.22 -6.60 -19.03
N ILE A 137 -2.47 -5.71 -18.36
CA ILE A 137 -2.82 -4.31 -18.21
C ILE A 137 -2.83 -3.62 -19.58
N ASP A 138 -1.79 -3.85 -20.38
CA ASP A 138 -1.63 -3.25 -21.71
C ASP A 138 -2.77 -3.72 -22.65
N ALA A 139 -3.18 -5.00 -22.56
CA ALA A 139 -4.35 -5.50 -23.29
C ALA A 139 -5.65 -4.78 -22.88
N ILE A 140 -5.85 -4.47 -21.60
CA ILE A 140 -7.02 -3.72 -21.11
C ILE A 140 -6.98 -2.26 -21.60
N GLU A 141 -5.80 -1.64 -21.55
CA GLU A 141 -5.60 -0.28 -22.08
C GLU A 141 -5.86 -0.22 -23.59
N THR A 142 -5.48 -1.26 -24.34
CA THR A 142 -5.73 -1.38 -25.79
C THR A 142 -7.23 -1.45 -26.12
N LEU A 143 -8.05 -2.00 -25.21
CA LEU A 143 -9.51 -1.97 -25.32
C LEU A 143 -10.12 -0.60 -24.98
N GLY A 144 -9.30 0.41 -24.66
CA GLY A 144 -9.75 1.74 -24.25
C GLY A 144 -10.31 1.78 -22.82
N ILE A 145 -10.10 0.72 -22.03
CA ILE A 145 -10.60 0.63 -20.67
C ILE A 145 -9.51 1.10 -19.71
N VAL A 146 -9.86 2.04 -18.83
CA VAL A 146 -8.94 2.45 -17.76
C VAL A 146 -8.75 1.29 -16.79
N PRO A 147 -7.52 0.79 -16.54
CA PRO A 147 -7.29 -0.35 -15.64
C PRO A 147 -7.77 -0.10 -14.20
N ALA A 148 -7.75 1.16 -13.76
CA ALA A 148 -8.30 1.59 -12.48
C ALA A 148 -9.83 1.53 -12.40
N ALA A 149 -10.52 1.39 -13.54
CA ALA A 149 -11.96 1.20 -13.62
C ALA A 149 -12.35 -0.29 -13.79
N THR A 150 -11.40 -1.21 -13.86
CA THR A 150 -11.66 -2.65 -14.00
C THR A 150 -12.24 -3.25 -12.72
N SER A 151 -13.02 -4.33 -12.82
CA SER A 151 -13.60 -5.00 -11.63
C SER A 151 -12.53 -5.46 -10.62
N PRO A 152 -12.69 -5.16 -9.30
CA PRO A 152 -11.82 -5.69 -8.26
C PRO A 152 -11.82 -7.22 -8.18
N ALA A 153 -12.94 -7.86 -8.55
CA ALA A 153 -13.06 -9.32 -8.58
C ALA A 153 -12.16 -9.93 -9.66
N TYR A 154 -12.10 -9.28 -10.84
CA TYR A 154 -11.21 -9.69 -11.93
C TYR A 154 -9.75 -9.72 -11.49
N TRP A 155 -9.28 -8.66 -10.80
CA TRP A 155 -7.91 -8.60 -10.29
C TRP A 155 -7.61 -9.73 -9.29
N ARG A 156 -8.57 -10.10 -8.44
CA ARG A 156 -8.41 -11.25 -7.52
C ARG A 156 -8.37 -12.58 -8.27
N THR A 157 -9.22 -12.77 -9.28
CA THR A 157 -9.17 -13.98 -10.12
C THR A 157 -7.82 -14.08 -10.84
N LEU A 158 -7.32 -12.96 -11.37
CA LEU A 158 -6.00 -12.89 -12.00
C LEU A 158 -4.90 -13.27 -11.00
N ALA A 159 -4.93 -12.74 -9.78
CA ALA A 159 -3.99 -13.07 -8.71
C ALA A 159 -4.02 -14.56 -8.33
N ASN A 160 -5.22 -15.13 -8.17
CA ASN A 160 -5.39 -16.54 -7.87
C ASN A 160 -4.82 -17.41 -8.99
N ARG A 161 -5.10 -17.08 -10.26
CA ARG A 161 -4.56 -17.83 -11.41
C ARG A 161 -3.05 -17.72 -11.54
N LEU A 162 -2.46 -16.55 -11.24
CA LEU A 162 -1.01 -16.38 -11.17
C LEU A 162 -0.39 -17.29 -10.10
N ALA A 163 -1.01 -17.37 -8.92
CA ALA A 163 -0.53 -18.21 -7.83
C ALA A 163 -0.53 -19.71 -8.20
N VAL A 164 -1.56 -20.17 -8.92
CA VAL A 164 -1.65 -21.56 -9.41
C VAL A 164 -1.05 -21.78 -10.81
N ARG A 165 -0.37 -20.77 -11.39
CA ARG A 165 0.25 -20.81 -12.73
C ARG A 165 -0.69 -21.24 -13.88
N LEU A 166 -1.96 -20.86 -13.78
CA LEU A 166 -2.95 -21.11 -14.82
C LEU A 166 -2.99 -19.97 -15.86
N PRO A 167 -3.53 -20.24 -17.08
CA PRO A 167 -3.71 -19.21 -18.09
C PRO A 167 -4.52 -18.03 -17.55
N LEU A 168 -4.00 -16.83 -17.77
CA LEU A 168 -4.59 -15.60 -17.26
C LEU A 168 -5.95 -15.35 -17.96
N PRO A 169 -6.99 -14.94 -17.23
CA PRO A 169 -8.33 -14.76 -17.80
C PRO A 169 -8.41 -13.46 -18.62
N GLU A 170 -9.05 -13.53 -19.78
CA GLU A 170 -9.30 -12.36 -20.63
C GLU A 170 -10.35 -11.43 -20.03
N TYR A 171 -10.09 -10.13 -20.16
CA TYR A 171 -11.00 -9.08 -19.76
C TYR A 171 -11.58 -8.43 -21.00
N ASN A 172 -12.89 -8.64 -21.20
CA ASN A 172 -13.60 -8.19 -22.39
C ASN A 172 -14.49 -6.99 -22.04
N ALA A 173 -14.79 -6.16 -23.04
CA ALA A 173 -15.66 -5.00 -22.88
C ALA A 173 -17.05 -5.36 -22.33
N GLU A 174 -17.63 -6.49 -22.73
CA GLU A 174 -18.93 -6.97 -22.20
C GLU A 174 -18.91 -7.26 -20.69
N ARG A 175 -17.81 -7.84 -20.19
CA ARG A 175 -17.62 -8.03 -18.74
C ARG A 175 -17.47 -6.70 -18.01
N HIS A 176 -16.86 -5.73 -18.67
CA HIS A 176 -16.70 -4.38 -18.13
C HIS A 176 -18.04 -3.64 -18.04
N THR A 177 -18.87 -3.70 -19.08
CA THR A 177 -20.19 -3.07 -19.09
C THR A 177 -21.14 -3.72 -18.09
N ALA A 178 -21.17 -5.06 -18.01
CA ALA A 178 -21.97 -5.78 -17.02
C ALA A 178 -21.57 -5.43 -15.58
N TRP A 179 -20.27 -5.33 -15.30
CA TRP A 179 -19.80 -4.90 -13.98
C TRP A 179 -20.13 -3.43 -13.69
N ARG A 180 -20.00 -2.53 -14.68
CA ARG A 180 -20.38 -1.11 -14.53
C ARG A 180 -21.87 -0.97 -14.24
N ALA A 181 -22.72 -1.73 -14.92
CA ALA A 181 -24.16 -1.76 -14.68
C ALA A 181 -24.47 -2.26 -13.25
N GLY A 182 -23.81 -3.33 -12.79
CA GLY A 182 -23.95 -3.82 -11.42
C GLY A 182 -23.51 -2.80 -10.36
N ARG A 183 -22.49 -1.98 -10.65
CA ARG A 183 -22.03 -0.91 -9.75
C ARG A 183 -22.99 0.27 -9.67
N ALA A 184 -23.75 0.55 -10.73
CA ALA A 184 -24.76 1.62 -10.73
C ALA A 184 -26.01 1.27 -9.91
N LEU A 185 -26.19 -0.01 -9.56
CA LEU A 185 -27.34 -0.54 -8.82
C LEU A 185 -27.09 -0.69 -7.31
N SER A 186 -25.88 -0.36 -6.81
CA SER A 186 -25.48 -0.46 -5.39
C SER A 186 -25.28 0.93 -4.79
#